data_AF-R0E1X9-F1
#
_entry.id   AF-R0E1X9-F1
#
_cell.length_a   1.000
_cell.length_b   1.000
_cell.length_c   1.000
_cell.angle_alpha   90.00
_cell.angle_beta   90.00
_cell.angle_gamma   90.00
#
_symmetry.space_group_name_H-M   'P 1'
#
loop_
_entity.id
_entity.type
_entity.pdbx_description
1 polymer ?
#
loop_
_entity_poly.entity_id
_entity_poly.type
_entity_poly.pdbx_seq_one_letter_code
_entity_poly.pdbx_strand_id
1 'polypeptide(L)'
;MYQIDNSTAATTQPASTAAGTAGFFTDGNPATSTPATIVPAEWLNAVMMELANVVTGAGLTLAKNQFNQVLSAIKRLGQTTIVLTDTGSANAYTATNATPLVAGTWVDGVIQQIKIAHANTGASTYAPDGLPAIPIYGLGLQPLQGGELALNGTAVLMHATIAGINSGNPICVLMECAGGAQPVAPATASQHAVQFGQVRKLLTANLTIYVATTGNDSTGNGTSGNPFATIQKAYNYIQQTYDLNGFIATIQVANGTYTAGLTAGGPLVGALGVTNCVVQGNTASPSSVVINVGNSTNCFAATRGGQITVQGFTVQGGTASQGFATNDNLSQINLGAGIVFGSMPSGAHINANSGTINANSSYSITGGASVHAIASNPGSIVTISGGIKVTLTGTPAFSTSFVNAGYLGMVTASSVTFSGAATGALYGVSVNGVVNSGGAGANYFPGSTAGATATGGQYI
;
A
#
# COMPACT_ATOMS: atom_id res chain seq x y z
N MET A 1 -13.66 -41.31 -45.18
CA MET A 1 -13.12 -40.89 -46.48
C MET A 1 -12.02 -41.84 -46.90
N TYR A 2 -11.99 -42.15 -48.18
CA TYR A 2 -10.96 -42.94 -48.83
C TYR A 2 -10.96 -42.57 -50.31
N GLN A 3 -9.81 -42.67 -50.97
CA GLN A 3 -9.75 -42.44 -52.42
C GLN A 3 -10.50 -43.55 -53.16
N ILE A 4 -11.06 -43.25 -54.33
CA ILE A 4 -11.68 -44.28 -55.18
C ILE A 4 -10.62 -45.31 -55.60
N ASP A 5 -10.92 -46.60 -55.43
CA ASP A 5 -9.95 -47.70 -55.53
C ASP A 5 -10.43 -48.85 -56.42
N ASN A 6 -11.31 -48.56 -57.37
CA ASN A 6 -11.79 -49.56 -58.34
C ASN A 6 -10.78 -49.73 -59.50
N SER A 7 -11.02 -50.73 -60.36
CA SER A 7 -10.14 -51.06 -61.50
C SER A 7 -10.03 -49.95 -62.55
N THR A 8 -10.86 -48.91 -62.48
CA THR A 8 -10.87 -47.76 -63.40
C THR A 8 -10.30 -46.48 -62.78
N ALA A 9 -9.80 -46.54 -61.53
CA ALA A 9 -9.21 -45.39 -60.86
C ALA A 9 -7.90 -44.95 -61.53
N ALA A 10 -7.75 -43.64 -61.75
CA ALA A 10 -6.49 -43.08 -62.24
C ALA A 10 -5.40 -43.18 -61.16
N THR A 11 -4.15 -43.47 -61.56
CA THR A 11 -3.01 -43.62 -60.64
C THR A 11 -2.45 -42.29 -60.12
N THR A 12 -2.82 -41.18 -60.75
CA THR A 12 -2.46 -39.81 -60.35
C THR A 12 -3.67 -38.90 -60.51
N GLN A 13 -3.77 -37.85 -59.71
CA GLN A 13 -4.83 -36.85 -59.86
C GLN A 13 -4.76 -36.23 -61.27
N PRO A 14 -5.84 -36.30 -62.07
CA PRO A 14 -5.88 -35.65 -63.36
C PRO A 14 -5.65 -34.14 -63.25
N ALA A 15 -5.03 -33.54 -64.26
CA ALA A 15 -4.80 -32.11 -64.30
C ALA A 15 -6.13 -31.33 -64.29
N SER A 16 -6.14 -30.17 -63.63
CA SER A 16 -7.29 -29.29 -63.66
C SER A 16 -7.53 -28.70 -65.05
N THR A 17 -8.79 -28.59 -65.45
CA THR A 17 -9.18 -27.84 -66.65
C THR A 17 -9.01 -26.34 -66.43
N ALA A 18 -8.93 -25.59 -67.53
CA ALA A 18 -8.80 -24.13 -67.46
C ALA A 18 -10.02 -23.49 -66.79
N ALA A 19 -9.79 -22.48 -65.96
CA ALA A 19 -10.86 -21.79 -65.24
C ALA A 19 -11.86 -21.13 -66.23
N GLY A 20 -13.13 -21.53 -66.12
CA GLY A 20 -14.25 -20.89 -66.81
C GLY A 20 -14.92 -19.79 -65.96
N THR A 21 -16.11 -19.34 -66.40
CA THR A 21 -16.95 -18.43 -65.62
C THR A 21 -17.67 -19.18 -64.48
N ALA A 22 -17.64 -18.65 -63.26
CA ALA A 22 -18.29 -19.27 -62.10
C ALA A 22 -19.83 -19.32 -62.22
N GLY A 23 -20.44 -20.44 -61.79
CA GLY A 23 -21.89 -20.67 -61.83
C GLY A 23 -22.33 -21.79 -60.87
N PHE A 24 -23.63 -22.10 -60.84
CA PHE A 24 -24.21 -23.14 -60.00
C PHE A 24 -24.61 -24.38 -60.82
N PHE A 25 -24.74 -25.54 -60.16
CA PHE A 25 -25.27 -26.75 -60.78
C PHE A 25 -26.71 -26.56 -61.26
N THR A 26 -27.04 -27.15 -62.42
CA THR A 26 -28.39 -27.18 -62.99
C THR A 26 -28.69 -28.56 -63.57
N ASP A 27 -29.92 -29.03 -63.38
CA ASP A 27 -30.45 -30.23 -64.05
C ASP A 27 -30.65 -30.00 -65.56
N GLY A 28 -30.45 -28.76 -66.02
CA GLY A 28 -30.83 -28.33 -67.35
C GLY A 28 -32.33 -28.14 -67.48
N ASN A 29 -32.76 -27.64 -68.62
CA ASN A 29 -34.16 -27.55 -68.99
C ASN A 29 -34.28 -27.71 -70.51
N PRO A 30 -34.74 -28.87 -70.99
CA PRO A 30 -34.91 -29.11 -72.42
C PRO A 30 -35.90 -28.16 -73.10
N ALA A 31 -36.92 -27.65 -72.39
CA ALA A 31 -37.91 -26.72 -72.93
C ALA A 31 -37.32 -25.32 -73.20
N THR A 32 -36.24 -24.96 -72.51
CA THR A 32 -35.50 -23.71 -72.73
C THR A 32 -34.11 -23.96 -73.34
N SER A 33 -33.85 -25.15 -73.86
CA SER A 33 -32.56 -25.57 -74.41
C SER A 33 -31.38 -25.32 -73.48
N THR A 34 -31.60 -25.39 -72.16
CA THR A 34 -30.54 -25.21 -71.15
C THR A 34 -29.91 -26.58 -70.87
N PRO A 35 -28.61 -26.79 -71.14
CA PRO A 35 -27.95 -28.06 -70.85
C PRO A 35 -27.84 -28.32 -69.34
N ALA A 36 -27.86 -29.60 -68.96
CA ALA A 36 -27.51 -30.01 -67.61
C ALA A 36 -26.01 -29.79 -67.33
N THR A 37 -25.64 -29.59 -66.08
CA THR A 37 -24.23 -29.46 -65.70
C THR A 37 -23.49 -30.76 -65.92
N ILE A 38 -22.39 -30.69 -66.66
CA ILE A 38 -21.41 -31.78 -66.74
C ILE A 38 -20.54 -31.70 -65.50
N VAL A 39 -20.51 -32.75 -64.68
CA VAL A 39 -19.65 -32.84 -63.49
C VAL A 39 -18.39 -33.62 -63.87
N PRO A 40 -17.24 -32.94 -64.11
CA PRO A 40 -16.02 -33.63 -64.50
C PRO A 40 -15.41 -34.40 -63.32
N ALA A 41 -14.60 -35.42 -63.63
CA ALA A 41 -13.92 -36.23 -62.62
C ALA A 41 -12.99 -35.40 -61.70
N GLU A 42 -12.41 -34.30 -62.21
CA GLU A 42 -11.60 -33.38 -61.40
C GLU A 42 -12.39 -32.76 -60.23
N TRP A 43 -13.68 -32.48 -60.42
CA TRP A 43 -14.52 -31.88 -59.39
C TRP A 43 -14.80 -32.88 -58.27
N LEU A 44 -15.13 -34.13 -58.64
CA LEU A 44 -15.33 -35.23 -57.69
C LEU A 44 -14.04 -35.54 -56.92
N ASN A 45 -12.89 -35.54 -57.60
CA ASN A 45 -11.59 -35.71 -56.97
C ASN A 45 -11.25 -34.56 -56.03
N ALA A 46 -11.56 -33.31 -56.39
CA ALA A 46 -11.37 -32.16 -55.52
C ALA A 46 -12.17 -32.29 -54.23
N VAL A 47 -13.48 -32.55 -54.32
CA VAL A 47 -14.34 -32.75 -53.13
C VAL A 47 -13.85 -33.92 -52.26
N MET A 48 -13.49 -35.04 -52.89
CA MET A 48 -12.95 -36.20 -52.19
C MET A 48 -11.65 -35.86 -51.45
N MET A 49 -10.73 -35.15 -52.11
CA MET A 49 -9.44 -34.79 -51.53
C MET A 49 -9.56 -33.70 -50.47
N GLU A 50 -10.44 -32.72 -50.61
CA GLU A 50 -10.73 -31.74 -49.55
C GLU A 50 -11.18 -32.45 -48.26
N LEU A 51 -12.13 -33.38 -48.37
CA LEU A 51 -12.59 -34.15 -47.22
C LEU A 51 -11.53 -35.11 -46.67
N ALA A 52 -10.69 -35.69 -47.53
CA ALA A 52 -9.57 -36.54 -47.12
C ALA A 52 -8.50 -35.71 -46.38
N ASN A 53 -8.21 -34.50 -46.85
CA ASN A 53 -7.25 -33.57 -46.25
C ASN A 53 -7.72 -33.07 -44.88
N VAL A 54 -9.02 -32.90 -44.67
CA VAL A 54 -9.57 -32.63 -43.32
C VAL A 54 -9.26 -33.78 -42.36
N VAL A 55 -9.41 -35.03 -42.82
CA VAL A 55 -9.15 -36.22 -42.00
C VAL A 55 -7.66 -36.38 -41.68
N THR A 56 -6.80 -36.28 -42.69
CA THR A 56 -5.34 -36.39 -42.50
C THR A 56 -4.77 -35.19 -41.76
N GLY A 57 -5.30 -33.98 -41.98
CA GLY A 57 -4.95 -32.77 -41.24
C GLY A 57 -5.28 -32.85 -39.75
N ALA A 58 -6.31 -33.62 -39.38
CA ALA A 58 -6.59 -33.96 -37.98
C ALA A 58 -5.67 -35.06 -37.40
N GLY A 59 -4.70 -35.55 -38.18
CA GLY A 59 -3.80 -36.63 -37.79
C GLY A 59 -4.45 -38.02 -37.78
N LEU A 60 -5.54 -38.22 -38.52
CA LEU A 60 -6.22 -39.51 -38.66
C LEU A 60 -5.80 -40.20 -39.99
N THR A 61 -5.75 -41.52 -39.98
CA THR A 61 -5.46 -42.31 -41.20
C THR A 61 -6.75 -42.62 -41.96
N LEU A 62 -6.74 -42.47 -43.28
CA LEU A 62 -7.89 -42.80 -44.13
C LEU A 62 -8.21 -44.29 -44.09
N ALA A 63 -9.45 -44.64 -43.74
CA ALA A 63 -9.96 -46.01 -43.69
C ALA A 63 -11.21 -46.18 -44.55
N LYS A 64 -11.19 -47.13 -45.50
CA LYS A 64 -12.32 -47.39 -46.42
C LYS A 64 -13.60 -47.83 -45.71
N ASN A 65 -13.48 -48.59 -44.61
CA ASN A 65 -14.60 -49.13 -43.85
C ASN A 65 -15.12 -48.18 -42.74
N GLN A 66 -14.68 -46.92 -42.68
CA GLN A 66 -15.12 -45.95 -41.68
C GLN A 66 -15.85 -44.75 -42.28
N PHE A 67 -17.14 -44.60 -41.93
CA PHE A 67 -18.05 -43.60 -42.49
C PHE A 67 -18.21 -42.33 -41.62
N ASN A 68 -17.44 -42.19 -40.54
CA ASN A 68 -17.52 -41.06 -39.60
C ASN A 68 -16.17 -40.31 -39.44
N GLN A 69 -15.23 -40.51 -40.36
CA GLN A 69 -13.89 -39.95 -40.26
C GLN A 69 -13.87 -38.42 -40.30
N VAL A 70 -14.68 -37.80 -41.17
CA VAL A 70 -14.77 -36.32 -41.23
C VAL A 70 -15.34 -35.75 -39.93
N LEU A 71 -16.36 -36.39 -39.36
CA LEU A 71 -16.90 -36.01 -38.06
C LEU A 71 -15.84 -36.13 -36.94
N SER A 72 -15.09 -37.22 -36.94
CA SER A 72 -14.01 -37.45 -35.96
C SER A 72 -12.88 -36.44 -36.11
N ALA A 73 -12.55 -36.09 -37.35
CA ALA A 73 -11.58 -35.06 -37.68
C ALA A 73 -12.03 -33.68 -37.17
N ILE A 74 -13.27 -33.28 -37.47
CA ILE A 74 -13.86 -32.03 -36.99
C ILE A 74 -13.84 -31.96 -35.47
N LYS A 75 -14.23 -33.03 -34.78
CA LYS A 75 -14.19 -33.09 -33.30
C LYS A 75 -12.77 -32.90 -32.76
N ARG A 76 -11.75 -33.50 -33.38
CA ARG A 76 -10.36 -33.39 -32.95
C ARG A 76 -9.73 -32.03 -33.28
N LEU A 77 -9.99 -31.50 -34.47
CA LEU A 77 -9.57 -30.17 -34.89
C LEU A 77 -10.16 -29.11 -33.96
N GLY A 78 -11.43 -29.27 -33.55
CA GLY A 78 -12.07 -28.37 -32.59
C GLY A 78 -11.52 -28.45 -31.15
N GLN A 79 -10.77 -29.49 -30.79
CA GLN A 79 -10.11 -29.62 -29.48
C GLN A 79 -8.69 -29.07 -29.46
N THR A 80 -8.06 -28.91 -30.62
CA THR A 80 -6.64 -28.54 -30.71
C THR A 80 -6.53 -27.02 -30.86
N THR A 81 -5.98 -26.34 -29.85
CA THR A 81 -5.64 -24.93 -29.96
C THR A 81 -4.18 -24.79 -30.37
N ILE A 82 -3.92 -24.02 -31.43
CA ILE A 82 -2.55 -23.74 -31.88
C ILE A 82 -1.91 -22.76 -30.89
N VAL A 83 -0.74 -23.13 -30.36
CA VAL A 83 0.10 -22.21 -29.58
C VAL A 83 1.08 -21.54 -30.54
N LEU A 84 0.90 -20.25 -30.75
CA LEU A 84 1.77 -19.44 -31.58
C LEU A 84 3.04 -19.05 -30.82
N THR A 85 4.08 -18.66 -31.53
CA THR A 85 5.29 -18.12 -30.92
C THR A 85 5.16 -16.61 -30.78
N ASP A 86 5.43 -16.08 -29.58
CA ASP A 86 5.66 -14.63 -29.41
C ASP A 86 6.97 -14.24 -30.10
N THR A 87 6.88 -13.36 -31.10
CA THR A 87 8.03 -12.80 -31.82
C THR A 87 8.20 -11.30 -31.54
N GLY A 88 7.50 -10.78 -30.54
CA GLY A 88 7.57 -9.39 -30.11
C GLY A 88 8.74 -9.11 -29.17
N SER A 89 8.60 -8.02 -28.42
CA SER A 89 9.53 -7.61 -27.37
C SER A 89 8.81 -7.52 -26.03
N ALA A 90 9.55 -7.35 -24.94
CA ALA A 90 8.97 -7.13 -23.61
C ALA A 90 7.91 -6.01 -23.65
N ASN A 91 6.73 -6.31 -23.11
CA ASN A 91 5.54 -5.44 -23.07
C ASN A 91 4.90 -5.10 -24.44
N ALA A 92 5.40 -5.62 -25.56
CA ALA A 92 4.83 -5.42 -26.88
C ALA A 92 4.88 -6.74 -27.68
N TYR A 93 3.83 -7.54 -27.52
CA TYR A 93 3.76 -8.91 -27.99
C TYR A 93 3.15 -8.99 -29.39
N THR A 94 3.63 -9.93 -30.20
CA THR A 94 3.06 -10.22 -31.51
C THR A 94 3.24 -11.69 -31.84
N ALA A 95 2.35 -12.24 -32.66
CA ALA A 95 2.45 -13.59 -33.18
C ALA A 95 1.89 -13.66 -34.59
N THR A 96 2.33 -14.65 -35.36
CA THR A 96 1.90 -14.85 -36.75
C THR A 96 1.07 -16.13 -36.86
N ASN A 97 -0.16 -16.00 -37.34
CA ASN A 97 -1.01 -17.13 -37.68
C ASN A 97 -0.63 -17.71 -39.04
N ALA A 98 -0.85 -19.01 -39.22
CA ALA A 98 -0.67 -19.64 -40.53
C ALA A 98 -1.63 -19.06 -41.59
N THR A 99 -2.85 -18.71 -41.19
CA THR A 99 -3.78 -17.87 -41.96
C THR A 99 -3.92 -16.55 -41.22
N PRO A 100 -3.40 -15.44 -41.77
CA PRO A 100 -3.39 -14.16 -41.08
C PRO A 100 -4.79 -13.69 -40.67
N LEU A 101 -4.91 -13.20 -39.46
CA LEU A 101 -6.05 -12.41 -39.03
C LEU A 101 -6.05 -11.06 -39.75
N VAL A 102 -7.25 -10.56 -40.01
CA VAL A 102 -7.51 -9.23 -40.57
C VAL A 102 -8.48 -8.49 -39.65
N ALA A 103 -8.66 -7.19 -39.84
CA ALA A 103 -9.54 -6.39 -38.97
C ALA A 103 -10.99 -6.95 -38.85
N GLY A 104 -11.50 -7.61 -39.90
CA GLY A 104 -12.82 -8.25 -39.87
C GLY A 104 -12.87 -9.62 -39.16
N THR A 105 -11.72 -10.21 -38.83
CA THR A 105 -11.63 -11.51 -38.15
C THR A 105 -10.94 -11.42 -36.79
N TRP A 106 -10.27 -10.31 -36.47
CA TRP A 106 -9.80 -9.99 -35.13
C TRP A 106 -10.86 -9.17 -34.39
N VAL A 107 -11.87 -9.89 -33.90
CA VAL A 107 -13.09 -9.33 -33.30
C VAL A 107 -13.38 -10.00 -31.95
N ASP A 108 -14.36 -9.48 -31.22
CA ASP A 108 -14.72 -9.96 -29.88
C ASP A 108 -14.96 -11.48 -29.83
N GLY A 109 -14.36 -12.12 -28.82
CA GLY A 109 -14.44 -13.57 -28.58
C GLY A 109 -13.37 -14.39 -29.29
N VAL A 110 -12.56 -13.80 -30.18
CA VAL A 110 -11.43 -14.52 -30.79
C VAL A 110 -10.32 -14.73 -29.76
N ILE A 111 -9.89 -15.98 -29.62
CA ILE A 111 -8.88 -16.41 -28.65
C ILE A 111 -7.61 -16.83 -29.40
N GLN A 112 -6.45 -16.38 -28.92
CA GLN A 112 -5.14 -16.83 -29.36
C GLN A 112 -4.31 -17.33 -28.17
N GLN A 113 -3.61 -18.44 -28.37
CA GLN A 113 -2.62 -18.93 -27.44
C GLN A 113 -1.23 -18.58 -27.95
N ILE A 114 -0.41 -17.96 -27.10
CA ILE A 114 0.96 -17.57 -27.45
C ILE A 114 1.96 -18.10 -26.42
N LYS A 115 3.10 -18.59 -26.89
CA LYS A 115 4.26 -18.96 -26.07
C LYS A 115 5.10 -17.71 -25.84
N ILE A 116 5.12 -17.23 -24.60
CA ILE A 116 5.74 -15.95 -24.23
C ILE A 116 7.27 -16.03 -24.31
N ALA A 117 7.89 -15.12 -25.07
CA ALA A 117 9.33 -15.05 -25.23
C ALA A 117 9.99 -14.03 -24.28
N HIS A 118 9.21 -13.09 -23.73
CA HIS A 118 9.70 -12.05 -22.84
C HIS A 118 8.75 -11.86 -21.67
N ALA A 119 9.27 -11.84 -20.43
CA ALA A 119 8.43 -11.52 -19.28
C ALA A 119 8.00 -10.05 -19.30
N ASN A 120 6.74 -9.76 -18.94
CA ASN A 120 6.28 -8.38 -18.84
C ASN A 120 6.74 -7.72 -17.54
N THR A 121 7.03 -6.42 -17.60
CA THR A 121 7.40 -5.59 -16.44
C THR A 121 6.36 -4.51 -16.12
N GLY A 122 5.26 -4.49 -16.87
CA GLY A 122 4.17 -3.53 -16.70
C GLY A 122 3.09 -3.70 -17.76
N ALA A 123 2.41 -2.58 -18.07
CA ALA A 123 1.37 -2.52 -19.08
C ALA A 123 1.91 -3.03 -20.42
N SER A 124 1.14 -3.88 -21.09
CA SER A 124 1.56 -4.61 -22.26
C SER A 124 0.54 -4.49 -23.40
N THR A 125 0.97 -4.71 -24.64
CA THR A 125 0.09 -4.72 -25.81
C THR A 125 0.25 -6.00 -26.62
N TYR A 126 -0.76 -6.34 -27.42
CA TYR A 126 -0.73 -7.45 -28.35
C TYR A 126 -1.17 -7.00 -29.76
N ALA A 127 -0.44 -7.44 -30.77
CA ALA A 127 -0.63 -7.11 -32.18
C ALA A 127 -0.44 -8.36 -33.05
N PRO A 128 -1.46 -9.22 -33.23
CA PRO A 128 -1.33 -10.39 -34.09
C PRO A 128 -1.27 -9.99 -35.57
N ASP A 129 -0.47 -10.70 -36.37
CA ASP A 129 -0.40 -10.54 -37.84
C ASP A 129 -0.17 -9.11 -38.35
N GLY A 130 0.51 -8.27 -37.58
CA GLY A 130 0.78 -6.87 -37.94
C GLY A 130 -0.43 -5.95 -37.83
N LEU A 131 -1.54 -6.40 -37.21
CA LEU A 131 -2.68 -5.56 -36.88
C LEU A 131 -2.32 -4.49 -35.83
N PRO A 132 -3.12 -3.43 -35.69
CA PRO A 132 -2.90 -2.41 -34.67
C PRO A 132 -2.83 -3.02 -33.27
N ALA A 133 -1.83 -2.60 -32.49
CA ALA A 133 -1.64 -3.08 -31.13
C ALA A 133 -2.80 -2.63 -30.23
N ILE A 134 -3.39 -3.58 -29.50
CA ILE A 134 -4.38 -3.32 -28.46
C ILE A 134 -3.81 -3.68 -27.09
N PRO A 135 -4.18 -2.98 -26.02
CA PRO A 135 -3.60 -3.23 -24.71
C PRO A 135 -4.09 -4.56 -24.13
N ILE A 136 -3.22 -5.22 -23.38
CA ILE A 136 -3.51 -6.45 -22.65
C ILE A 136 -3.93 -6.09 -21.23
N TYR A 137 -5.10 -6.58 -20.83
CA TYR A 137 -5.70 -6.40 -19.52
C TYR A 137 -5.84 -7.76 -18.85
N GLY A 138 -5.66 -7.84 -17.54
CA GLY A 138 -5.98 -9.06 -16.78
C GLY A 138 -7.49 -9.30 -16.67
N LEU A 139 -7.90 -10.45 -16.14
CA LEU A 139 -9.31 -10.77 -15.86
C LEU A 139 -10.02 -9.73 -14.97
N GLY A 140 -9.29 -9.02 -14.11
CA GLY A 140 -9.80 -7.89 -13.32
C GLY A 140 -10.07 -6.60 -14.13
N LEU A 141 -9.94 -6.64 -15.47
CA LEU A 141 -10.13 -5.52 -16.39
C LEU A 141 -9.23 -4.31 -16.06
N GLN A 142 -7.99 -4.58 -15.66
CA GLN A 142 -6.94 -3.59 -15.44
C GLN A 142 -5.72 -3.89 -16.32
N PRO A 143 -4.93 -2.87 -16.70
CA PRO A 143 -3.65 -3.10 -17.36
C PRO A 143 -2.75 -4.02 -16.53
N LEU A 144 -1.91 -4.81 -17.22
CA LEU A 144 -0.91 -5.65 -16.55
C LEU A 144 0.09 -4.79 -15.74
N GLN A 145 0.61 -5.35 -14.64
CA GLN A 145 1.49 -4.67 -13.67
C GLN A 145 2.92 -5.22 -13.66
N GLY A 146 3.16 -6.39 -14.26
CA GLY A 146 4.44 -7.07 -14.31
C GLY A 146 4.36 -8.49 -13.75
N GLY A 147 4.95 -9.45 -14.45
CA GLY A 147 5.01 -10.86 -14.04
C GLY A 147 3.77 -11.71 -14.40
N GLU A 148 2.74 -11.14 -15.02
CA GLU A 148 1.57 -11.89 -15.50
C GLU A 148 1.85 -12.71 -16.77
N LEU A 149 2.76 -12.25 -17.62
CA LEU A 149 3.23 -12.98 -18.80
C LEU A 149 4.59 -13.59 -18.45
N ALA A 150 4.58 -14.83 -17.97
CA ALA A 150 5.80 -15.52 -17.57
C ALA A 150 6.63 -15.96 -18.79
N LEU A 151 7.95 -15.82 -18.71
CA LEU A 151 8.88 -16.33 -19.74
C LEU A 151 8.62 -17.83 -19.99
N ASN A 152 8.47 -18.22 -21.24
CA ASN A 152 8.09 -19.57 -21.69
C ASN A 152 6.71 -20.05 -21.19
N GLY A 153 5.91 -19.20 -20.55
CA GLY A 153 4.52 -19.48 -20.25
C GLY A 153 3.68 -19.50 -21.53
N THR A 154 2.59 -20.26 -21.52
CA THR A 154 1.56 -20.16 -22.57
C THR A 154 0.50 -19.21 -22.08
N ALA A 155 0.32 -18.07 -22.75
CA ALA A 155 -0.72 -17.10 -22.48
C ALA A 155 -1.92 -17.33 -23.39
N VAL A 156 -3.13 -17.19 -22.83
CA VAL A 156 -4.40 -17.22 -23.56
C VAL A 156 -4.96 -15.80 -23.60
N LEU A 157 -4.99 -15.21 -24.78
CA LEU A 157 -5.46 -13.84 -25.02
C LEU A 157 -6.79 -13.88 -25.78
N MET A 158 -7.79 -13.15 -25.30
CA MET A 158 -9.08 -13.00 -25.97
C MET A 158 -9.32 -11.55 -26.36
N HIS A 159 -9.67 -11.29 -27.61
CA HIS A 159 -10.15 -9.98 -28.03
C HIS A 159 -11.51 -9.68 -27.37
N ALA A 160 -11.67 -8.49 -26.80
CA ALA A 160 -12.95 -8.06 -26.23
C ALA A 160 -13.12 -6.53 -26.29
N THR A 161 -14.35 -6.09 -26.47
CA THR A 161 -14.77 -4.69 -26.37
C THR A 161 -15.78 -4.55 -25.25
N ILE A 162 -15.41 -3.85 -24.18
CA ILE A 162 -16.24 -3.73 -22.97
C ILE A 162 -16.54 -2.25 -22.70
N ALA A 163 -17.82 -1.92 -22.56
CA ALA A 163 -18.25 -0.56 -22.26
C ALA A 163 -17.61 -0.03 -20.96
N GLY A 164 -17.02 1.16 -21.02
CA GLY A 164 -16.36 1.80 -19.88
C GLY A 164 -14.92 1.36 -19.61
N ILE A 165 -14.41 0.34 -20.32
CA ILE A 165 -13.01 -0.09 -20.26
C ILE A 165 -12.26 0.43 -21.47
N ASN A 166 -11.03 0.93 -21.27
CA ASN A 166 -10.18 1.48 -22.33
C ASN A 166 -10.92 2.51 -23.23
N SER A 167 -11.78 3.34 -22.63
CA SER A 167 -12.63 4.31 -23.32
C SER A 167 -13.56 3.69 -24.39
N GLY A 168 -13.93 2.42 -24.24
CA GLY A 168 -14.74 1.66 -25.20
C GLY A 168 -13.96 1.08 -26.38
N ASN A 169 -12.64 1.23 -26.41
CA ASN A 169 -11.78 0.62 -27.41
C ASN A 169 -11.45 -0.85 -27.05
N PRO A 170 -11.15 -1.71 -28.03
CA PRO A 170 -10.84 -3.11 -27.78
C PRO A 170 -9.60 -3.30 -26.90
N ILE A 171 -9.59 -4.42 -26.19
CA ILE A 171 -8.50 -4.93 -25.36
C ILE A 171 -8.26 -6.41 -25.64
N CYS A 172 -7.07 -6.90 -25.29
CA CYS A 172 -6.83 -8.32 -25.10
C CYS A 172 -7.03 -8.67 -23.63
N VAL A 173 -8.00 -9.51 -23.30
CA VAL A 173 -8.11 -10.07 -21.95
C VAL A 173 -7.16 -11.25 -21.84
N LEU A 174 -6.20 -11.16 -20.92
CA LEU A 174 -5.37 -12.28 -20.49
C LEU A 174 -6.20 -13.20 -19.62
N MET A 175 -6.63 -14.33 -20.19
CA MET A 175 -7.46 -15.32 -19.50
C MET A 175 -6.62 -16.17 -18.54
N GLU A 176 -5.41 -16.53 -18.97
CA GLU A 176 -4.42 -17.24 -18.15
C GLU A 176 -3.02 -17.12 -18.78
N CYS A 177 -1.98 -17.26 -17.96
CA CYS A 177 -0.63 -17.55 -18.41
C CYS A 177 0.01 -18.55 -17.45
N ALA A 178 0.52 -19.67 -17.99
CA ALA A 178 1.15 -20.69 -17.16
C ALA A 178 2.37 -20.09 -16.40
N GLY A 179 2.30 -20.08 -15.07
CA GLY A 179 3.34 -19.51 -14.19
C GLY A 179 3.28 -17.99 -13.99
N GLY A 180 2.30 -17.31 -14.59
CA GLY A 180 2.09 -15.87 -14.44
C GLY A 180 1.35 -15.49 -13.16
N ALA A 181 1.62 -14.29 -12.65
CA ALA A 181 0.80 -13.68 -11.61
C ALA A 181 -0.63 -13.39 -12.12
N GLN A 182 -1.61 -13.40 -11.21
CA GLN A 182 -3.00 -13.04 -11.53
C GLN A 182 -3.35 -11.63 -11.01
N PRO A 183 -3.72 -10.69 -11.88
CA PRO A 183 -4.26 -9.41 -11.46
C PRO A 183 -5.61 -9.61 -10.78
N VAL A 184 -5.69 -9.32 -9.48
CA VAL A 184 -6.94 -9.28 -8.74
C VAL A 184 -7.38 -7.82 -8.60
N ALA A 185 -8.66 -7.51 -8.74
CA ALA A 185 -9.22 -6.18 -8.47
C ALA A 185 -9.29 -5.92 -6.95
N PRO A 186 -9.44 -4.65 -6.48
CA PRO A 186 -9.54 -4.38 -5.06
C PRO A 186 -10.70 -5.15 -4.41
N ALA A 187 -10.43 -5.87 -3.32
CA ALA A 187 -11.45 -6.51 -2.50
C ALA A 187 -12.42 -5.48 -1.92
N THR A 188 -13.72 -5.67 -2.15
CA THR A 188 -14.81 -4.82 -1.63
C THR A 188 -15.84 -5.60 -0.81
N ALA A 189 -15.70 -6.93 -0.74
CA ALA A 189 -16.53 -7.81 0.06
C ALA A 189 -15.66 -8.85 0.80
N SER A 190 -16.23 -9.45 1.85
CA SER A 190 -15.49 -10.31 2.80
C SER A 190 -14.90 -11.58 2.19
N GLN A 191 -15.36 -12.01 1.01
CA GLN A 191 -14.90 -13.22 0.31
C GLN A 191 -14.10 -12.92 -0.96
N HIS A 192 -13.66 -11.67 -1.17
CA HIS A 192 -12.77 -11.32 -2.28
C HIS A 192 -11.31 -11.63 -1.92
N ALA A 193 -10.52 -12.04 -2.92
CA ALA A 193 -9.06 -12.06 -2.79
C ALA A 193 -8.54 -10.62 -2.59
N VAL A 194 -7.64 -10.43 -1.63
CA VAL A 194 -7.14 -9.11 -1.23
C VAL A 194 -5.86 -8.80 -2.01
N GLN A 195 -5.76 -7.62 -2.61
CA GLN A 195 -4.52 -7.15 -3.22
C GLN A 195 -3.46 -6.88 -2.15
N PHE A 196 -2.18 -6.98 -2.51
CA PHE A 196 -1.08 -6.60 -1.60
C PHE A 196 -1.20 -5.16 -1.07
N GLY A 197 -1.73 -4.24 -1.87
CA GLY A 197 -1.98 -2.85 -1.45
C GLY A 197 -3.09 -2.68 -0.39
N GLN A 198 -3.91 -3.71 -0.18
CA GLN A 198 -5.02 -3.68 0.79
C GLN A 198 -4.66 -4.35 2.13
N VAL A 199 -3.50 -5.02 2.21
CA VAL A 199 -2.99 -5.57 3.46
C VAL A 199 -1.96 -4.63 4.08
N ARG A 200 -1.94 -4.56 5.43
CA ARG A 200 -0.82 -3.91 6.12
C ARG A 200 0.44 -4.74 5.91
N LYS A 201 1.57 -4.07 5.71
CA LYS A 201 2.89 -4.68 5.64
C LYS A 201 3.32 -5.11 7.03
N LEU A 202 3.48 -6.42 7.23
CA LEU A 202 4.03 -6.96 8.47
C LEU A 202 5.53 -6.64 8.54
N LEU A 203 5.98 -5.98 9.60
CA LEU A 203 7.40 -5.72 9.81
C LEU A 203 8.16 -7.01 10.15
N THR A 204 9.33 -7.16 9.54
CA THR A 204 10.31 -8.22 9.81
C THR A 204 11.61 -7.67 10.43
N ALA A 205 11.72 -6.35 10.55
CA ALA A 205 12.82 -5.61 11.16
C ALA A 205 12.33 -4.22 11.60
N ASN A 206 13.16 -3.48 12.35
CA ASN A 206 12.88 -2.10 12.71
C ASN A 206 12.72 -1.21 11.46
N LEU A 207 11.79 -0.27 11.53
CA LEU A 207 11.43 0.66 10.45
C LEU A 207 11.87 2.08 10.82
N THR A 208 12.46 2.82 9.87
CA THR A 208 12.70 4.25 10.02
C THR A 208 11.94 5.03 8.95
N ILE A 209 11.13 6.00 9.38
CA ILE A 209 10.41 6.95 8.54
C ILE A 209 10.99 8.35 8.76
N TYR A 210 11.34 9.05 7.69
CA TYR A 210 12.03 10.34 7.75
C TYR A 210 11.06 11.52 7.57
N VAL A 211 11.29 12.56 8.36
CA VAL A 211 10.61 13.85 8.32
C VAL A 211 11.65 14.96 8.20
N ALA A 212 11.43 15.92 7.32
CA ALA A 212 12.29 17.09 7.16
C ALA A 212 11.47 18.33 6.81
N THR A 213 11.96 19.52 7.15
CA THR A 213 11.34 20.80 6.75
C THR A 213 11.30 20.99 5.22
N THR A 214 12.18 20.32 4.50
CA THR A 214 12.22 20.27 3.02
C THR A 214 11.38 19.13 2.43
N GLY A 215 10.73 18.32 3.26
CA GLY A 215 9.90 17.19 2.84
C GLY A 215 8.55 17.62 2.24
N ASN A 216 7.75 16.65 1.84
CA ASN A 216 6.44 16.89 1.23
C ASN A 216 5.43 15.83 1.68
N ASP A 217 4.26 16.22 2.20
CA ASP A 217 3.25 15.26 2.69
C ASP A 217 2.38 14.65 1.58
N SER A 218 2.40 15.24 0.38
CA SER A 218 1.69 14.75 -0.81
C SER A 218 2.55 13.80 -1.64
N THR A 219 3.83 14.11 -1.81
CA THR A 219 4.74 13.34 -2.68
C THR A 219 5.86 12.62 -1.93
N GLY A 220 6.09 12.95 -0.65
CA GLY A 220 7.04 12.24 0.21
C GLY A 220 6.62 10.79 0.42
N ASN A 221 7.60 9.90 0.55
CA ASN A 221 7.37 8.48 0.80
C ASN A 221 7.99 8.02 2.13
N GLY A 222 8.53 8.94 2.93
CA GLY A 222 9.10 8.66 4.24
C GLY A 222 10.50 8.04 4.19
N THR A 223 11.15 7.99 3.03
CA THR A 223 12.56 7.61 2.92
C THR A 223 13.46 8.82 3.19
N SER A 224 14.75 8.59 3.47
CA SER A 224 15.72 9.68 3.70
C SER A 224 15.89 10.59 2.48
N GLY A 225 15.76 10.05 1.26
CA GLY A 225 15.84 10.82 0.01
C GLY A 225 14.55 11.54 -0.39
N ASN A 226 13.40 11.16 0.18
CA ASN A 226 12.11 11.78 -0.09
C ASN A 226 11.22 11.77 1.18
N PRO A 227 11.59 12.57 2.21
CA PRO A 227 10.95 12.56 3.51
C PRO A 227 9.56 13.21 3.49
N PHE A 228 8.75 12.92 4.51
CA PHE A 228 7.52 13.69 4.77
C PHE A 228 7.85 15.08 5.32
N ALA A 229 6.91 16.03 5.19
CA ALA A 229 7.04 17.36 5.74
C ALA A 229 6.66 17.42 7.22
N THR A 230 5.66 16.62 7.64
CA THR A 230 5.13 16.66 9.01
C THR A 230 5.29 15.35 9.76
N ILE A 231 5.45 15.47 11.08
CA ILE A 231 5.49 14.33 12.01
C ILE A 231 4.13 13.60 12.02
N GLN A 232 3.02 14.34 11.91
CA GLN A 232 1.68 13.75 11.83
C GLN A 232 1.51 12.86 10.59
N LYS A 233 2.00 13.29 9.42
CA LYS A 233 1.94 12.47 8.20
C LYS A 233 2.72 11.17 8.37
N ALA A 234 3.92 11.23 8.96
CA ALA A 234 4.74 10.05 9.23
C ALA A 234 4.03 9.06 10.17
N TYR A 235 3.44 9.55 11.27
CA TYR A 235 2.68 8.70 12.20
C TYR A 235 1.47 8.04 11.53
N ASN A 236 0.67 8.82 10.79
CA ASN A 236 -0.49 8.30 10.07
C ASN A 236 -0.10 7.26 9.02
N TYR A 237 1.02 7.48 8.32
CA TYR A 237 1.55 6.53 7.35
C TYR A 237 1.92 5.19 8.00
N ILE A 238 2.56 5.23 9.18
CA ILE A 238 2.87 4.03 9.96
C ILE A 238 1.57 3.29 10.33
N GLN A 239 0.61 4.01 10.91
CA GLN A 239 -0.66 3.44 11.38
C GLN A 239 -1.49 2.78 10.26
N GLN A 240 -1.48 3.37 9.07
CA GLN A 240 -2.27 2.88 7.93
C GLN A 240 -1.57 1.76 7.16
N THR A 241 -0.24 1.76 7.11
CA THR A 241 0.51 0.90 6.18
C THR A 241 1.11 -0.33 6.85
N TYR A 242 1.42 -0.29 8.15
CA TYR A 242 2.24 -1.32 8.79
C TYR A 242 1.52 -2.01 9.96
N ASP A 243 1.81 -3.30 10.10
CA ASP A 243 1.69 -4.04 11.35
C ASP A 243 3.11 -4.17 11.92
N LEU A 244 3.31 -3.63 13.13
CA LEU A 244 4.63 -3.47 13.72
C LEU A 244 5.24 -4.80 14.16
N ASN A 245 4.45 -5.86 14.38
CA ASN A 245 4.94 -7.19 14.77
C ASN A 245 5.97 -7.18 15.92
N GLY A 246 5.81 -6.28 16.89
CA GLY A 246 6.73 -6.07 18.00
C GLY A 246 8.04 -5.34 17.66
N PHE A 247 8.32 -5.01 16.39
CA PHE A 247 9.45 -4.18 16.00
C PHE A 247 9.24 -2.70 16.31
N ILE A 248 10.33 -1.93 16.28
CA ILE A 248 10.30 -0.49 16.53
C ILE A 248 10.14 0.26 15.21
N ALA A 249 9.17 1.18 15.17
CA ALA A 249 9.04 2.19 14.14
C ALA A 249 9.56 3.54 14.66
N THR A 250 10.62 4.04 14.05
CA THR A 250 11.23 5.33 14.37
C THR A 250 10.83 6.38 13.35
N ILE A 251 10.24 7.49 13.82
CA ILE A 251 10.07 8.72 13.04
C ILE A 251 11.31 9.59 13.28
N GLN A 252 12.24 9.58 12.34
CA GLN A 252 13.46 10.37 12.39
C GLN A 252 13.20 11.77 11.81
N VAL A 253 13.30 12.78 12.66
CA VAL A 253 13.06 14.18 12.33
C VAL A 253 14.39 14.89 12.11
N ALA A 254 14.58 15.51 10.96
CA ALA A 254 15.76 16.28 10.62
C ALA A 254 15.81 17.62 11.34
N ASN A 255 17.01 18.20 11.47
CA ASN A 255 17.21 19.54 12.03
C ASN A 255 16.32 20.58 11.33
N GLY A 256 15.70 21.45 12.12
CA GLY A 256 14.77 22.47 11.65
C GLY A 256 13.76 22.87 12.72
N THR A 257 12.95 23.85 12.37
CA THR A 257 11.82 24.30 13.20
C THR A 257 10.52 23.84 12.55
N TYR A 258 9.71 23.11 13.30
CA TYR A 258 8.43 22.58 12.86
C TYR A 258 7.31 23.29 13.63
N THR A 259 6.33 23.83 12.90
CA THR A 259 5.22 24.60 13.48
C THR A 259 3.98 23.78 13.78
N ALA A 260 4.01 22.49 13.44
CA ALA A 260 2.97 21.52 13.72
C ALA A 260 3.50 20.43 14.66
N GLY A 261 2.69 20.07 15.65
CA GLY A 261 2.96 18.98 16.57
C GLY A 261 2.49 17.62 16.04
N LEU A 262 2.56 16.61 16.91
CA LEU A 262 2.02 15.28 16.69
C LEU A 262 0.86 15.01 17.65
N THR A 263 -0.25 14.48 17.13
CA THR A 263 -1.28 13.80 17.93
C THR A 263 -1.27 12.31 17.59
N ALA A 264 -0.72 11.50 18.48
CA ALA A 264 -0.72 10.05 18.40
C ALA A 264 -2.08 9.51 18.88
N GLY A 265 -2.98 9.24 17.92
CA GLY A 265 -4.32 8.76 18.20
C GLY A 265 -4.46 7.25 18.01
N GLY A 266 -4.81 6.53 19.06
CA GLY A 266 -5.01 5.09 19.03
C GLY A 266 -3.70 4.28 19.00
N PRO A 267 -3.74 3.01 19.42
CA PRO A 267 -2.59 2.12 19.36
C PRO A 267 -2.20 1.82 17.91
N LEU A 268 -0.91 1.61 17.67
CA LEU A 268 -0.41 1.07 16.39
C LEU A 268 -0.58 -0.45 16.39
N VAL A 269 -1.03 -1.01 15.27
CA VAL A 269 -1.22 -2.46 15.13
C VAL A 269 0.13 -3.17 15.26
N GLY A 270 0.18 -4.23 16.06
CA GLY A 270 1.42 -4.97 16.33
C GLY A 270 2.39 -4.30 17.31
N ALA A 271 2.07 -3.11 17.84
CA ALA A 271 2.85 -2.53 18.94
C ALA A 271 2.61 -3.30 20.24
N LEU A 272 3.69 -3.54 20.99
CA LEU A 272 3.65 -4.20 22.31
C LEU A 272 3.71 -3.19 23.47
N GLY A 273 3.98 -1.92 23.17
CA GLY A 273 3.91 -0.81 24.13
C GLY A 273 4.49 0.50 23.59
N VAL A 274 4.66 1.45 24.49
CA VAL A 274 5.09 2.84 24.22
C VAL A 274 6.46 2.98 23.54
N THR A 275 7.31 1.95 23.58
CA THR A 275 8.64 1.96 22.96
C THR A 275 8.62 1.50 21.50
N ASN A 276 7.51 0.97 20.99
CA ASN A 276 7.39 0.53 19.59
C ASN A 276 7.23 1.68 18.60
N CYS A 277 6.86 2.89 19.06
CA CYS A 277 6.85 4.10 18.25
C CYS A 277 7.77 5.15 18.88
N VAL A 278 8.88 5.45 18.21
CA VAL A 278 9.87 6.42 18.69
C VAL A 278 9.88 7.63 17.75
N VAL A 279 9.59 8.81 18.27
CA VAL A 279 9.77 10.08 17.56
C VAL A 279 11.11 10.66 17.99
N GLN A 280 12.04 10.78 17.05
CA GLN A 280 13.43 11.09 17.34
C GLN A 280 13.89 12.32 16.55
N GLY A 281 14.27 13.37 17.27
CA GLY A 281 15.01 14.50 16.72
C GLY A 281 16.52 14.27 16.86
N ASN A 282 17.22 15.27 17.39
CA ASN A 282 18.67 15.24 17.59
C ASN A 282 18.99 15.17 19.09
N THR A 283 19.32 13.99 19.59
CA THR A 283 19.61 13.77 21.01
C THR A 283 20.95 14.35 21.46
N ALA A 284 21.89 14.59 20.53
CA ALA A 284 23.18 15.21 20.83
C ALA A 284 23.06 16.75 20.88
N SER A 285 22.21 17.32 20.03
CA SER A 285 21.94 18.76 19.93
C SER A 285 20.43 19.04 19.84
N PRO A 286 19.66 18.93 20.94
CA PRO A 286 18.21 19.08 20.92
C PRO A 286 17.71 20.42 20.37
N SER A 287 18.49 21.48 20.56
CA SER A 287 18.19 22.82 20.03
C SER A 287 18.20 22.90 18.51
N SER A 288 18.72 21.90 17.81
CA SER A 288 18.69 21.82 16.35
C SER A 288 17.36 21.30 15.79
N VAL A 289 16.50 20.70 16.62
CA VAL A 289 15.17 20.23 16.22
C VAL A 289 14.13 20.85 17.15
N VAL A 290 13.46 21.90 16.68
CA VAL A 290 12.51 22.69 17.47
C VAL A 290 11.09 22.40 17.03
N ILE A 291 10.22 22.04 17.97
CA ILE A 291 8.77 22.05 17.77
C ILE A 291 8.24 23.35 18.37
N ASN A 292 7.70 24.22 17.52
CA ASN A 292 7.20 25.55 17.88
C ASN A 292 5.76 25.73 17.43
N VAL A 293 4.83 25.20 18.22
CA VAL A 293 3.40 25.21 17.86
C VAL A 293 2.73 26.56 18.15
N GLY A 294 1.61 26.81 17.47
CA GLY A 294 0.76 27.97 17.75
C GLY A 294 0.02 27.91 19.09
N ASN A 295 -0.97 28.79 19.25
CA ASN A 295 -1.81 28.82 20.45
C ASN A 295 -2.70 27.57 20.54
N SER A 296 -3.05 27.16 21.76
CA SER A 296 -3.99 26.07 22.05
C SER A 296 -3.66 24.75 21.33
N THR A 297 -2.38 24.48 21.12
CA THR A 297 -1.87 23.32 20.38
C THR A 297 -0.81 22.59 21.20
N ASN A 298 -0.69 21.28 21.02
CA ASN A 298 0.30 20.47 21.72
C ASN A 298 1.50 20.18 20.79
N CYS A 299 2.74 20.22 21.30
CA CYS A 299 3.91 19.76 20.53
C CYS A 299 3.82 18.24 20.31
N PHE A 300 3.54 17.49 21.37
CA PHE A 300 3.29 16.06 21.31
C PHE A 300 2.10 15.69 22.19
N ALA A 301 1.12 15.02 21.61
CA ALA A 301 -0.06 14.54 22.32
C ALA A 301 -0.30 13.05 22.06
N ALA A 302 -0.83 12.36 23.06
CA ALA A 302 -1.35 11.01 22.94
C ALA A 302 -2.82 10.98 23.37
N THR A 303 -3.65 10.30 22.59
CA THR A 303 -5.12 10.26 22.74
C THR A 303 -5.63 8.88 22.34
N ARG A 304 -6.78 8.48 22.87
CA ARG A 304 -7.47 7.22 22.57
C ARG A 304 -6.57 5.98 22.70
N GLY A 305 -5.68 5.95 23.69
CA GLY A 305 -4.73 4.84 23.89
C GLY A 305 -3.48 4.89 23.01
N GLY A 306 -3.19 6.04 22.40
CA GLY A 306 -1.94 6.25 21.67
C GLY A 306 -0.72 6.15 22.59
N GLN A 307 0.36 5.53 22.12
CA GLN A 307 1.57 5.36 22.90
C GLN A 307 2.81 5.70 22.07
N ILE A 308 3.61 6.67 22.54
CA ILE A 308 4.82 7.12 21.85
C ILE A 308 5.98 7.41 22.82
N THR A 309 7.20 7.19 22.36
CA THR A 309 8.42 7.69 22.99
C THR A 309 8.95 8.87 22.19
N VAL A 310 9.35 9.95 22.84
CA VAL A 310 9.84 11.18 22.19
C VAL A 310 11.20 11.58 22.73
N GLN A 311 12.17 11.90 21.87
CA GLN A 311 13.54 12.24 22.27
C GLN A 311 14.23 13.21 21.30
N GLY A 312 15.13 14.06 21.80
CA GLY A 312 15.98 14.93 20.98
C GLY A 312 15.30 16.18 20.43
N PHE A 313 14.42 16.83 21.20
CA PHE A 313 13.68 18.02 20.77
C PHE A 313 13.76 19.16 21.77
N THR A 314 13.80 20.40 21.26
CA THR A 314 13.29 21.55 22.00
C THR A 314 11.79 21.70 21.71
N VAL A 315 10.96 21.75 22.76
CA VAL A 315 9.51 21.94 22.65
C VAL A 315 9.12 23.31 23.19
N GLN A 316 8.36 24.08 22.42
CA GLN A 316 7.86 25.40 22.78
C GLN A 316 6.55 25.70 22.04
N GLY A 317 5.80 26.70 22.50
CA GLY A 317 4.59 27.08 21.80
C GLY A 317 3.97 28.39 22.24
N GLY A 318 2.86 28.72 21.59
CA GLY A 318 2.05 29.89 21.89
C GLY A 318 1.24 29.79 23.19
N THR A 319 0.25 30.67 23.34
CA THR A 319 -0.60 30.69 24.55
C THR A 319 -1.41 29.40 24.69
N ALA A 320 -1.54 28.88 25.91
CA ALA A 320 -2.28 27.65 26.22
C ALA A 320 -1.82 26.40 25.44
N SER A 321 -0.56 26.39 24.97
CA SER A 321 0.05 25.24 24.33
C SER A 321 0.59 24.24 25.35
N GLN A 322 0.73 22.97 24.95
CA GLN A 322 1.33 21.94 25.82
C GLN A 322 2.58 21.38 25.16
N GLY A 323 3.61 21.08 25.95
CA GLY A 323 4.79 20.38 25.45
C GLY A 323 4.47 18.93 25.18
N PHE A 324 4.05 18.24 26.24
CA PHE A 324 3.55 16.88 26.18
C PHE A 324 2.17 16.82 26.82
N ALA A 325 1.21 16.21 26.12
CA ALA A 325 -0.16 16.05 26.60
C ALA A 325 -0.66 14.61 26.46
N THR A 326 -1.31 14.09 27.48
CA THR A 326 -2.24 12.95 27.32
C THR A 326 -3.66 13.45 27.54
N ASN A 327 -4.63 12.97 26.76
CA ASN A 327 -6.02 13.46 26.83
C ASN A 327 -7.09 12.37 27.00
N ASP A 328 -6.69 11.09 27.08
CA ASP A 328 -7.62 9.96 27.26
C ASP A 328 -6.93 8.78 27.95
N ASN A 329 -7.75 7.93 28.57
CA ASN A 329 -7.34 6.68 29.19
C ASN A 329 -6.42 5.85 28.28
N LEU A 330 -5.44 5.19 28.90
CA LEU A 330 -4.42 4.33 28.26
C LEU A 330 -3.44 5.08 27.34
N SER A 331 -3.57 6.40 27.18
CA SER A 331 -2.60 7.19 26.42
C SER A 331 -1.30 7.31 27.20
N GLN A 332 -0.16 7.10 26.54
CA GLN A 332 1.14 7.10 27.19
C GLN A 332 2.19 7.84 26.37
N ILE A 333 2.98 8.70 27.04
CA ILE A 333 4.16 9.32 26.44
C ILE A 333 5.38 9.04 27.32
N ASN A 334 6.45 8.55 26.72
CA ASN A 334 7.76 8.50 27.35
C ASN A 334 8.67 9.59 26.78
N LEU A 335 9.29 10.38 27.64
CA LEU A 335 10.31 11.36 27.26
C LEU A 335 11.68 10.71 27.45
N GLY A 336 12.39 10.52 26.34
CA GLY A 336 13.76 10.03 26.31
C GLY A 336 14.79 11.15 26.43
N ALA A 337 16.03 10.86 26.02
CA ALA A 337 17.14 11.80 26.14
C ALA A 337 16.95 13.07 25.28
N GLY A 338 17.54 14.18 25.72
CA GLY A 338 17.63 15.39 24.94
C GLY A 338 16.30 16.12 24.76
N ILE A 339 15.49 16.23 25.82
CA ILE A 339 14.33 17.12 25.83
C ILE A 339 14.72 18.48 26.42
N VAL A 340 14.27 19.55 25.78
CA VAL A 340 14.41 20.93 26.26
C VAL A 340 13.05 21.61 26.25
N PHE A 341 12.58 22.09 27.39
CA PHE A 341 11.34 22.82 27.52
C PHE A 341 11.57 24.33 27.35
N GLY A 342 11.09 24.88 26.24
CA GLY A 342 11.03 26.31 25.98
C GLY A 342 9.75 26.95 26.53
N SER A 343 9.48 28.20 26.11
CA SER A 343 8.34 28.98 26.62
C SER A 343 7.01 28.39 26.17
N MET A 344 6.04 28.29 27.10
CA MET A 344 4.65 27.89 26.84
C MET A 344 3.69 28.76 27.67
N PRO A 345 3.47 30.04 27.27
CA PRO A 345 2.70 30.99 28.06
C PRO A 345 1.28 30.47 28.36
N SER A 346 0.86 30.50 29.63
CA SER A 346 -0.46 29.98 30.07
C SER A 346 -0.72 28.50 29.72
N GLY A 347 0.31 27.77 29.30
CA GLY A 347 0.28 26.35 28.96
C GLY A 347 1.05 25.50 29.98
N ALA A 348 1.35 24.26 29.67
CA ALA A 348 2.16 23.40 30.53
C ALA A 348 3.25 22.67 29.75
N HIS A 349 4.40 22.44 30.37
CA HIS A 349 5.44 21.63 29.77
C HIS A 349 5.02 20.15 29.67
N ILE A 350 4.46 19.60 30.74
CA ILE A 350 3.94 18.23 30.83
C ILE A 350 2.53 18.27 31.42
N ASN A 351 1.54 17.80 30.67
CA ASN A 351 0.15 17.75 31.06
C ASN A 351 -0.42 16.34 30.90
N ALA A 352 -0.58 15.61 32.01
CA ALA A 352 -1.32 14.37 32.03
C ALA A 352 -2.80 14.63 32.32
N ASN A 353 -3.65 14.34 31.35
CA ASN A 353 -5.10 14.33 31.48
C ASN A 353 -5.66 12.96 31.05
N SER A 354 -6.04 12.16 32.04
CA SER A 354 -6.50 10.80 31.89
C SER A 354 -5.47 9.85 31.26
N GLY A 355 -4.17 10.09 31.42
CA GLY A 355 -3.11 9.24 30.84
C GLY A 355 -1.78 9.32 31.59
N THR A 356 -0.74 8.67 31.06
CA THR A 356 0.57 8.61 31.73
C THR A 356 1.67 9.29 30.92
N ILE A 357 2.47 10.14 31.58
CA ILE A 357 3.67 10.72 30.98
C ILE A 357 4.88 10.42 31.88
N ASN A 358 5.90 9.76 31.31
CA ASN A 358 7.11 9.42 32.05
C ASN A 358 8.33 10.16 31.46
N ALA A 359 8.99 10.99 32.26
CA ALA A 359 10.30 11.53 31.95
C ALA A 359 11.39 10.56 32.42
N ASN A 360 12.00 9.86 31.47
CA ASN A 360 12.92 8.74 31.71
C ASN A 360 14.39 9.12 31.55
N SER A 361 14.70 10.37 31.27
CA SER A 361 16.06 10.87 31.05
C SER A 361 16.18 12.32 31.49
N SER A 362 17.39 12.74 31.84
CA SER A 362 17.68 14.13 32.19
C SER A 362 17.27 15.08 31.07
N TYR A 363 16.70 16.23 31.44
CA TYR A 363 16.19 17.24 30.52
C TYR A 363 16.44 18.66 31.05
N SER A 364 16.24 19.65 30.19
CA SER A 364 16.44 21.06 30.52
C SER A 364 15.16 21.86 30.39
N ILE A 365 15.06 22.95 31.16
CA ILE A 365 13.98 23.93 31.11
C ILE A 365 14.59 25.30 30.89
N THR A 366 14.27 25.93 29.77
CA THR A 366 14.80 27.23 29.35
C THR A 366 13.73 28.31 29.19
N GLY A 367 12.44 27.94 29.24
CA GLY A 367 11.31 28.87 29.22
C GLY A 367 10.29 28.57 30.32
N GLY A 368 9.46 29.57 30.62
CA GLY A 368 8.38 29.45 31.61
C GLY A 368 7.07 28.94 31.01
N ALA A 369 6.16 28.52 31.89
CA ALA A 369 4.82 28.05 31.55
C ALA A 369 3.84 28.42 32.68
N SER A 370 2.58 27.97 32.62
CA SER A 370 1.73 28.00 33.82
C SER A 370 2.19 26.97 34.85
N VAL A 371 2.57 25.78 34.38
CA VAL A 371 3.03 24.66 35.21
C VAL A 371 4.06 23.81 34.46
N HIS A 372 5.07 23.29 35.14
CA HIS A 372 6.02 22.38 34.51
C HIS A 372 5.42 20.97 34.37
N ALA A 373 4.85 20.42 35.44
CA ALA A 373 4.22 19.11 35.41
C ALA A 373 2.86 19.16 36.10
N ILE A 374 1.80 18.79 35.37
CA ILE A 374 0.46 18.66 35.92
C ILE A 374 -0.13 17.28 35.64
N ALA A 375 -0.71 16.67 36.67
CA ALA A 375 -1.57 15.50 36.56
C ALA A 375 -2.98 15.89 37.04
N SER A 376 -3.95 15.80 36.14
CA SER A 376 -5.34 16.21 36.41
C SER A 376 -6.33 15.21 35.82
N ASN A 377 -7.38 14.89 36.57
CA ASN A 377 -8.39 13.85 36.29
C ASN A 377 -7.97 12.41 36.62
N PRO A 378 -8.94 11.50 36.81
CA PRO A 378 -8.65 10.11 37.17
C PRO A 378 -7.78 9.40 36.13
N GLY A 379 -6.79 8.64 36.59
CA GLY A 379 -5.84 7.91 35.72
C GLY A 379 -4.65 8.75 35.24
N SER A 380 -4.57 10.03 35.60
CA SER A 380 -3.44 10.90 35.27
C SER A 380 -2.22 10.63 36.14
N ILE A 381 -1.12 10.25 35.51
CA ILE A 381 0.16 10.02 36.19
C ILE A 381 1.26 10.77 35.43
N VAL A 382 2.00 11.63 36.12
CA VAL A 382 3.28 12.15 35.64
C VAL A 382 4.40 11.57 36.51
N THR A 383 5.35 10.89 35.87
CA THR A 383 6.53 10.36 36.55
C THR A 383 7.78 11.06 36.04
N ILE A 384 8.44 11.84 36.88
CA ILE A 384 9.80 12.31 36.66
C ILE A 384 10.72 11.29 37.33
N SER A 385 11.37 10.46 36.53
CA SER A 385 12.09 9.28 37.04
C SER A 385 13.22 9.68 37.98
N GLY A 386 13.38 8.94 39.08
CA GLY A 386 14.46 9.18 40.03
C GLY A 386 15.85 8.97 39.41
N GLY A 387 16.85 9.65 39.98
CA GLY A 387 18.24 9.59 39.52
C GLY A 387 18.56 10.48 38.31
N ILE A 388 17.57 11.23 37.78
CA ILE A 388 17.79 12.17 36.68
C ILE A 388 18.07 13.59 37.17
N LYS A 389 18.68 14.40 36.31
CA LYS A 389 18.93 15.82 36.53
C LYS A 389 18.00 16.67 35.66
N VAL A 390 17.33 17.63 36.29
CA VAL A 390 16.52 18.66 35.63
C VAL A 390 17.27 19.99 35.75
N THR A 391 17.69 20.56 34.62
CA THR A 391 18.48 21.80 34.59
C THR A 391 17.63 22.99 34.15
N LEU A 392 17.53 24.01 34.99
CA LEU A 392 16.78 25.24 34.73
C LEU A 392 17.75 26.37 34.36
N THR A 393 17.46 27.07 33.26
CA THR A 393 18.26 28.19 32.77
C THR A 393 17.36 29.42 32.58
N GLY A 394 17.83 30.60 32.99
CA GLY A 394 17.12 31.87 32.78
C GLY A 394 15.98 32.17 33.76
N THR A 395 15.93 31.47 34.89
CA THR A 395 14.89 31.59 35.93
C THR A 395 13.46 31.52 35.37
N PRO A 396 13.04 30.37 34.80
CA PRO A 396 11.69 30.19 34.27
C PRO A 396 10.60 30.54 35.29
N ALA A 397 9.55 31.21 34.84
CA ALA A 397 8.39 31.54 35.65
C ALA A 397 7.26 30.52 35.46
N PHE A 398 6.66 30.08 36.58
CA PHE A 398 5.50 29.20 36.61
C PHE A 398 4.33 29.89 37.31
N SER A 399 3.38 30.40 36.52
CA SER A 399 2.30 31.25 37.05
C SER A 399 1.29 30.52 37.95
N THR A 400 1.22 29.19 37.87
CA THR A 400 0.41 28.33 38.76
C THR A 400 1.30 27.71 39.83
N SER A 401 2.20 26.82 39.43
CA SER A 401 3.17 26.15 40.31
C SER A 401 4.18 25.37 39.46
N PHE A 402 5.31 24.95 40.02
CA PHE A 402 6.24 24.08 39.31
C PHE A 402 5.61 22.71 39.05
N VAL A 403 5.08 22.06 40.09
CA VAL A 403 4.29 20.82 39.98
C VAL A 403 2.84 21.04 40.42
N ASN A 404 1.88 20.38 39.78
CA ASN A 404 0.49 20.39 40.19
C ASN A 404 -0.15 19.00 40.13
N ALA A 405 -0.90 18.61 41.15
CA ALA A 405 -1.70 17.40 41.11
C ALA A 405 -3.12 17.68 41.63
N GLY A 406 -4.12 17.31 40.85
CA GLY A 406 -5.53 17.54 41.15
C GLY A 406 -6.44 16.45 40.62
N TYR A 407 -7.65 16.34 41.16
CA TYR A 407 -8.70 15.43 40.68
C TYR A 407 -8.22 13.98 40.56
N LEU A 408 -7.66 13.42 41.64
CA LEU A 408 -7.06 12.08 41.70
C LEU A 408 -5.83 11.87 40.79
N GLY A 409 -5.24 12.95 40.27
CA GLY A 409 -3.97 12.90 39.55
C GLY A 409 -2.78 12.72 40.49
N MET A 410 -1.72 12.08 39.97
CA MET A 410 -0.49 11.83 40.71
C MET A 410 0.72 12.35 39.95
N VAL A 411 1.56 13.15 40.60
CA VAL A 411 2.90 13.50 40.11
C VAL A 411 3.95 12.89 41.04
N THR A 412 4.86 12.10 40.49
CA THR A 412 5.98 11.51 41.23
C THR A 412 7.29 12.08 40.72
N ALA A 413 8.12 12.56 41.63
CA ALA A 413 9.47 13.03 41.36
C ALA A 413 10.35 12.77 42.58
N SER A 414 10.60 11.50 42.89
CA SER A 414 11.47 11.12 44.01
C SER A 414 12.92 10.99 43.55
N SER A 415 13.88 11.50 44.32
CA SER A 415 15.33 11.42 43.99
C SER A 415 15.72 12.08 42.66
N VAL A 416 15.01 13.12 42.24
CA VAL A 416 15.36 13.99 41.11
C VAL A 416 16.25 15.14 41.58
N THR A 417 17.27 15.51 40.82
CA THR A 417 18.13 16.67 41.13
C THR A 417 17.72 17.87 40.28
N PHE A 418 17.24 18.94 40.91
CA PHE A 418 16.98 20.21 40.25
C PHE A 418 18.18 21.15 40.37
N SER A 419 18.57 21.80 39.27
CA SER A 419 19.71 22.72 39.22
C SER A 419 19.30 24.02 38.53
N GLY A 420 19.40 25.15 39.23
CA GLY A 420 18.94 26.46 38.75
C GLY A 420 17.70 26.94 39.51
N ALA A 421 17.31 28.19 39.28
CA ALA A 421 16.18 28.82 39.95
C ALA A 421 14.92 28.85 39.07
N ALA A 422 13.75 28.99 39.70
CA ALA A 422 12.46 29.28 39.05
C ALA A 422 11.65 30.22 39.95
N THR A 423 10.67 30.93 39.37
CA THR A 423 9.68 31.71 40.13
C THR A 423 8.30 31.08 40.07
N GLY A 424 7.48 31.35 41.09
CA GLY A 424 6.15 30.73 41.26
C GLY A 424 6.10 29.78 42.45
N ALA A 425 4.93 29.15 42.66
CA ALA A 425 4.73 28.20 43.76
C ALA A 425 5.48 26.89 43.52
N LEU A 426 6.08 26.30 44.55
CA LEU A 426 6.83 25.04 44.45
C LEU A 426 5.93 23.88 43.98
N TYR A 427 4.73 23.78 44.55
CA TYR A 427 3.73 22.79 44.20
C TYR A 427 2.32 23.26 44.54
N GLY A 428 1.33 22.70 43.85
CA GLY A 428 -0.08 22.81 44.21
C GLY A 428 -0.72 21.44 44.22
N VAL A 429 -1.33 21.04 45.34
CA VAL A 429 -2.01 19.75 45.46
C VAL A 429 -3.44 19.95 45.94
N SER A 430 -4.42 19.49 45.17
CA SER A 430 -5.83 19.65 45.52
C SER A 430 -6.68 18.45 45.13
N VAL A 431 -7.93 18.39 45.60
CA VAL A 431 -8.96 17.43 45.16
C VAL A 431 -8.43 15.99 45.12
N ASN A 432 -7.90 15.53 46.25
CA ASN A 432 -7.31 14.20 46.43
C ASN A 432 -6.16 13.85 45.47
N GLY A 433 -5.51 14.84 44.87
CA GLY A 433 -4.27 14.65 44.11
C GLY A 433 -3.09 14.32 45.02
N VAL A 434 -2.04 13.75 44.43
CA VAL A 434 -0.81 13.40 45.14
C VAL A 434 0.41 13.96 44.42
N VAL A 435 1.25 14.68 45.15
CA VAL A 435 2.63 14.96 44.73
C VAL A 435 3.56 14.17 45.63
N ASN A 436 4.30 13.23 45.05
CA ASN A 436 5.26 12.38 45.76
C ASN A 436 6.69 12.82 45.43
N SER A 437 7.32 13.50 46.39
CA SER A 437 8.71 13.93 46.41
C SER A 437 9.66 12.88 46.98
N GLY A 438 9.12 11.80 47.57
CA GLY A 438 9.90 10.79 48.30
C GLY A 438 10.45 11.30 49.63
N GLY A 439 9.73 12.18 50.33
CA GLY A 439 10.15 12.73 51.62
C GLY A 439 11.24 13.80 51.55
N ALA A 440 11.46 14.43 50.40
CA ALA A 440 12.55 15.40 50.18
C ALA A 440 12.31 16.80 50.80
N GLY A 441 11.20 16.97 51.54
CA GLY A 441 10.83 18.19 52.24
C GLY A 441 10.04 19.19 51.37
N ALA A 442 9.49 20.22 52.02
CA ALA A 442 8.57 21.17 51.37
C ALA A 442 9.24 22.09 50.34
N ASN A 443 10.57 22.27 50.40
CA ASN A 443 11.32 23.15 49.50
C ASN A 443 12.02 22.41 48.35
N TYR A 444 11.59 21.19 48.06
CA TYR A 444 12.28 20.29 47.13
C TYR A 444 12.19 20.72 45.66
N PHE A 445 11.00 21.16 45.23
CA PHE A 445 10.78 21.61 43.85
C PHE A 445 11.30 23.05 43.66
N PRO A 446 11.73 23.46 42.45
CA PRO A 446 12.09 24.85 42.16
C PRO A 446 10.90 25.82 42.28
N GLY A 447 11.14 27.03 42.82
CA GLY A 447 10.13 28.07 42.94
C GLY A 447 10.52 29.14 43.95
N SER A 448 9.78 30.24 43.97
CA SER A 448 10.00 31.39 44.87
C SER A 448 8.92 31.54 45.94
N THR A 449 7.79 30.84 45.78
CA THR A 449 6.62 30.93 46.66
C THR A 449 6.33 29.56 47.26
N ALA A 450 5.99 29.49 48.54
CA ALA A 450 5.68 28.21 49.20
C ALA A 450 4.58 27.42 48.47
N GLY A 451 4.71 26.09 48.46
CA GLY A 451 3.67 25.20 47.92
C GLY A 451 2.45 25.11 48.84
N ALA A 452 1.32 24.63 48.28
CA ALA A 452 0.06 24.53 49.01
C ALA A 452 -0.63 23.17 48.80
N THR A 453 -1.31 22.70 49.85
CA THR A 453 -2.22 21.55 49.80
C THR A 453 -3.64 22.00 50.18
N ALA A 454 -4.66 21.44 49.53
CA ALA A 454 -6.06 21.75 49.79
C ALA A 454 -6.95 20.53 49.48
N THR A 455 -8.18 20.49 50.02
CA THR A 455 -9.24 19.53 49.62
C THR A 455 -8.73 18.08 49.50
N GLY A 456 -8.06 17.58 50.54
CA GLY A 456 -7.53 16.21 50.60
C GLY A 456 -6.26 15.95 49.78
N GLY A 457 -5.69 16.96 49.13
CA GLY A 457 -4.42 16.85 48.42
C GLY A 457 -3.25 16.50 49.35
N GLN A 458 -2.38 15.60 48.91
CA GLN A 458 -1.25 15.11 49.70
C GLN A 458 0.09 15.43 49.04
N TYR A 459 0.99 16.04 49.82
CA TYR A 459 2.39 16.19 49.47
C TYR A 459 3.20 15.27 50.39
N ILE A 460 3.91 14.30 49.80
CA ILE A 460 4.61 13.23 50.54
C ILE A 460 6.06 13.07 50.12
#